data_AF-A0AAW7NS86-F1
#
_entry.id   AF-A0AAW7NS86-F1
#
_cell.length_a   1.000
_cell.length_b   1.000
_cell.length_c   1.000
_cell.angle_alpha   90.00
_cell.angle_beta   90.00
_cell.angle_gamma   90.00
#
_symmetry.space_group_name_H-M   'P 1'
#
loop_
_entity.id
_entity.type
_entity.pdbx_description
1 polymer ?
#
loop_
_entity_poly.entity_id
_entity_poly.type
_entity_poly.pdbx_seq_one_letter_code
_entity_poly.pdbx_strand_id
1 'polypeptide(L)'
;MKRITYLESELSKYKKLNNSFPDIISYSATLMKTLFVANKVTELDSTILITGESETGEERIAKVIHKAGFRKDKSFILVNCAAISPNLIESELFEHEKGVFTGTFHMRKGKFEQANIGTIFLDEIGGLKLNVQVKSL
;
A
#
# COMPACT_ATOMS: atom_id res chain seq x y z
N MET A 1 20.33 28.15 24.48
CA MET A 1 19.46 28.44 23.31
C MET A 1 19.37 27.28 22.31
N LYS A 2 20.46 26.80 21.66
CA LYS A 2 20.38 25.75 20.61
C LYS A 2 19.60 24.46 20.95
N ARG A 3 19.65 23.99 22.20
CA ARG A 3 18.96 22.75 22.63
C ARG A 3 17.44 22.90 22.73
N ILE A 4 16.95 24.07 23.16
CA ILE A 4 15.52 24.37 23.28
C ILE A 4 14.91 24.46 21.89
N THR A 5 15.56 25.20 20.99
CA THR A 5 15.13 25.34 19.59
C THR A 5 15.13 23.99 18.86
N TYR A 6 16.10 23.11 19.16
CA TYR A 6 16.13 21.75 18.62
C TYR A 6 14.93 20.91 19.10
N LEU A 7 14.63 20.92 20.40
CA LEU A 7 13.52 20.15 20.97
C LEU A 7 12.15 20.66 20.49
N GLU A 8 11.99 21.97 20.35
CA GLU A 8 10.80 22.59 19.76
C GLU A 8 10.59 22.14 18.30
N SER A 9 11.68 22.08 17.52
CA SER A 9 11.61 21.61 16.12
C SER A 9 11.21 20.14 16.02
N GLU A 10 11.69 19.28 16.92
CA GLU A 10 11.31 17.86 16.97
C GLU A 10 9.85 17.69 17.38
N LEU A 11 9.39 18.39 18.43
CA LEU A 11 8.00 18.37 18.87
C LEU A 11 7.03 18.84 17.77
N SER A 12 7.43 19.84 16.97
CA SER A 12 6.65 20.32 15.83
C SER A 12 6.51 19.24 14.73
N LYS A 13 7.59 18.52 14.41
CA LYS A 13 7.54 17.40 13.47
C LYS A 13 6.61 16.30 13.95
N TYR A 14 6.70 15.93 15.23
CA TYR A 14 5.84 14.90 15.83
C TYR A 14 4.35 15.28 15.75
N LYS A 15 4.00 16.52 16.10
CA LYS A 15 2.62 17.01 15.96
C LYS A 15 2.14 16.99 14.51
N LYS A 16 2.99 17.40 13.56
CA LYS A 16 2.64 17.39 12.14
C LYS A 16 2.38 15.97 11.63
N LEU A 17 3.20 15.00 12.03
CA LEU A 17 3.03 13.59 11.66
C LEU A 17 1.75 12.98 12.24
N ASN A 18 1.43 13.25 13.51
CA ASN A 18 0.18 12.78 14.10
C ASN A 18 -1.06 13.34 13.39
N ASN A 19 -0.99 14.58 12.88
CA ASN A 19 -2.08 15.16 12.09
C ASN A 19 -2.20 14.52 10.71
N SER A 20 -1.09 14.15 10.06
CA SER A 20 -1.12 13.44 8.78
C SER A 20 -1.67 12.01 8.93
N PHE A 21 -1.41 11.37 10.07
CA PHE A 21 -1.71 9.96 10.31
C PHE A 21 -2.48 9.74 11.63
N PRO A 22 -3.72 10.26 11.74
CA PRO A 22 -4.47 10.22 12.99
C PRO A 22 -4.82 8.79 13.44
N ASP A 23 -4.87 7.83 12.49
CA ASP A 23 -5.19 6.43 12.75
C ASP A 23 -3.98 5.62 13.29
N ILE A 24 -2.79 6.21 13.41
CA ILE A 24 -1.57 5.53 13.87
C ILE A 24 -1.09 6.14 15.19
N ILE A 25 -1.00 5.30 16.22
CA ILE A 25 -0.41 5.66 17.50
C ILE A 25 1.07 5.26 17.48
N SER A 26 1.98 6.24 17.61
CA SER A 26 3.42 6.01 17.60
C SER A 26 4.10 6.53 18.86
N TYR A 27 4.82 5.64 19.55
CA TYR A 27 5.68 5.96 20.71
C TYR A 27 7.17 5.68 20.47
N SER A 28 7.49 4.95 19.39
CA SER A 28 8.86 4.51 19.08
C SER A 28 9.52 5.44 18.08
N ALA A 29 10.77 5.84 18.34
CA ALA A 29 11.57 6.63 17.41
C ALA A 29 11.71 5.95 16.03
N THR A 30 11.68 4.62 15.96
CA THR A 30 11.74 3.87 14.70
C THR A 30 10.46 4.04 13.89
N LEU A 31 9.29 3.85 14.52
CA LEU A 31 8.01 4.05 13.85
C LEU A 31 7.82 5.50 13.41
N MET A 32 8.27 6.46 14.22
CA MET A 32 8.27 7.88 13.85
C MET A 32 9.07 8.16 12.58
N LYS A 33 10.25 7.54 12.42
CA LYS A 33 11.06 7.65 11.20
C LYS A 33 10.35 7.04 10.00
N THR A 34 9.73 5.87 10.17
CA THR A 34 8.94 5.23 9.11
C THR A 34 7.78 6.13 8.68
N LEU A 35 7.03 6.70 9.63
CA LEU A 35 5.95 7.64 9.32
C LEU A 35 6.48 8.91 8.64
N PHE A 36 7.65 9.41 9.04
CA PHE A 36 8.26 10.55 8.35
C PHE A 36 8.55 10.26 6.88
N VAL A 37 9.04 9.06 6.56
CA VAL A 37 9.25 8.62 5.17
C VAL A 37 7.91 8.42 4.47
N ALA A 38 6.94 7.76 5.13
CA ALA A 38 5.59 7.56 4.61
C ALA A 38 4.93 8.90 4.22
N ASN A 39 5.09 9.95 5.04
CA ASN A 39 4.54 11.28 4.76
C ASN A 39 5.23 11.98 3.59
N LYS A 40 6.45 11.59 3.22
CA LYS A 40 7.09 12.15 2.03
C LYS A 40 6.55 11.53 0.75
N VAL A 41 6.20 10.25 0.80
CA VAL A 41 5.74 9.52 -0.40
C VAL A 41 4.26 9.76 -0.72
N THR A 42 3.48 10.35 0.20
CA THR A 42 2.06 10.71 -0.04
C THR A 42 1.88 11.73 -1.17
N GLU A 43 2.89 12.55 -1.43
CA GLU A 43 2.88 13.57 -2.49
C GLU A 43 3.47 13.05 -3.81
N LEU A 44 3.90 11.78 -3.87
CA LEU A 44 4.57 11.19 -5.03
C LEU A 44 3.66 10.22 -5.77
N ASP A 45 3.70 10.26 -7.10
CA ASP A 45 3.12 9.24 -7.96
C ASP A 45 4.17 8.17 -8.31
N SER A 46 4.53 7.36 -7.32
CA SER A 46 5.54 6.30 -7.47
C SER A 46 5.10 5.02 -6.75
N THR A 47 5.60 3.89 -7.23
CA THR A 47 5.48 2.61 -6.51
C THR A 47 6.26 2.66 -5.20
N ILE A 48 5.64 2.17 -4.12
CA ILE A 48 6.22 2.15 -2.77
C ILE A 48 6.36 0.70 -2.35
N LEU A 49 7.57 0.31 -1.95
CA LEU A 49 7.83 -0.99 -1.31
C LEU A 49 7.78 -0.80 0.22
N ILE A 50 6.88 -1.53 0.87
CA ILE A 50 6.82 -1.63 2.33
C ILE A 50 7.47 -2.96 2.71
N THR A 51 8.33 -2.91 3.73
CA THR A 51 9.04 -4.09 4.23
C THR A 51 8.97 -4.12 5.74
N GLY A 52 8.82 -5.31 6.28
CA GLY A 52 8.67 -5.57 7.69
C GLY A 52 8.57 -7.07 7.94
N GLU A 53 8.47 -7.43 9.22
CA GLU A 53 8.16 -8.80 9.60
C GLU A 53 6.67 -9.07 9.41
N SER A 54 6.31 -10.35 9.28
CA SER A 54 4.92 -10.75 9.14
C SER A 54 4.06 -10.20 10.29
N GLU A 55 2.84 -9.77 9.96
CA GLU A 55 1.86 -9.23 10.92
C GLU A 55 2.25 -7.92 11.63
N THR A 56 3.26 -7.18 11.16
CA THR A 56 3.68 -5.90 11.77
C THR A 56 2.81 -4.69 11.39
N GLY A 57 1.72 -4.90 10.65
CA GLY A 57 0.74 -3.86 10.32
C GLY A 57 1.09 -3.04 9.07
N GLU A 58 1.82 -3.60 8.12
CA GLU A 58 2.16 -2.99 6.82
C GLU A 58 0.92 -2.48 6.06
N GLU A 59 -0.17 -3.26 6.09
CA GLU A 59 -1.46 -2.86 5.52
C GLU A 59 -1.95 -1.52 6.09
N ARG A 60 -1.75 -1.28 7.39
CA ARG A 60 -2.17 -0.01 8.02
C ARG A 60 -1.34 1.15 7.49
N ILE A 61 -0.03 0.95 7.32
CA ILE A 61 0.85 1.96 6.70
C ILE A 61 0.39 2.27 5.28
N ALA A 62 0.12 1.25 4.46
CA ALA A 62 -0.35 1.43 3.09
C ALA A 62 -1.68 2.22 3.02
N LYS A 63 -2.66 1.85 3.83
CA LYS A 63 -3.95 2.56 3.91
C LYS A 63 -3.78 4.01 4.31
N VAL A 64 -2.90 4.27 5.26
CA VAL A 64 -2.67 5.60 5.80
C VAL A 64 -1.92 6.49 4.79
N ILE A 65 -0.96 5.93 4.04
CA ILE A 65 -0.33 6.61 2.89
C ILE A 65 -1.40 6.97 1.84
N HIS A 66 -2.28 6.04 1.49
CA HIS A 66 -3.36 6.32 0.53
C HIS A 66 -4.28 7.44 1.01
N LYS A 67 -4.75 7.39 2.27
CA LYS A 67 -5.63 8.42 2.86
C LYS A 67 -4.99 9.81 2.93
N ALA A 68 -3.67 9.87 3.12
CA ALA A 68 -2.92 11.12 3.19
C ALA A 68 -2.47 11.65 1.82
N GLY A 69 -2.52 10.84 0.77
CA GLY A 69 -2.06 11.20 -0.57
C GLY A 69 -3.12 11.88 -1.45
N PHE A 70 -2.72 12.23 -2.67
CA PHE A 70 -3.58 12.90 -3.65
C PHE A 70 -4.71 12.00 -4.20
N ARG A 71 -4.59 10.67 -4.07
CA ARG A 71 -5.62 9.68 -4.47
C ARG A 71 -6.56 9.26 -3.35
N LYS A 72 -6.57 9.95 -2.21
CA LYS A 72 -7.37 9.60 -1.02
C LYS A 72 -8.88 9.39 -1.27
N ASP A 73 -9.44 10.05 -2.28
CA ASP A 73 -10.86 9.98 -2.65
C ASP A 73 -11.12 8.92 -3.75
N LYS A 74 -10.11 8.13 -4.10
CA LYS A 74 -10.15 7.08 -5.14
C LYS A 74 -10.15 5.69 -4.51
N SER A 75 -10.29 4.65 -5.32
CA SER A 75 -10.32 3.29 -4.82
C SER A 75 -8.98 2.89 -4.18
N PHE A 76 -9.06 2.19 -3.05
CA PHE A 76 -7.94 1.47 -2.45
C PHE A 76 -8.25 -0.03 -2.51
N ILE A 77 -7.52 -0.75 -3.36
CA ILE A 77 -7.72 -2.19 -3.56
C ILE A 77 -6.61 -2.94 -2.84
N LEU A 78 -7.00 -3.71 -1.82
CA LEU A 78 -6.10 -4.62 -1.11
C LEU A 78 -6.14 -5.99 -1.77
N VAL A 79 -4.95 -6.54 -2.08
CA VAL A 79 -4.80 -7.90 -2.59
C VAL A 79 -3.78 -8.63 -1.74
N ASN A 80 -4.23 -9.65 -1.01
CA ASN A 80 -3.31 -10.58 -0.36
C ASN A 80 -2.90 -11.66 -1.38
N CYS A 81 -1.65 -11.60 -1.83
CA CYS A 81 -1.15 -12.50 -2.89
C CYS A 81 -1.02 -13.95 -2.42
N ALA A 82 -0.78 -14.17 -1.12
CA ALA A 82 -0.67 -15.52 -0.55
C ALA A 82 -2.03 -16.19 -0.34
N ALA A 83 -3.10 -15.42 -0.18
CA ALA A 83 -4.45 -15.93 -0.03
C ALA A 83 -5.07 -16.45 -1.34
N ILE A 84 -4.51 -16.09 -2.50
CA ILE A 84 -5.03 -16.49 -3.82
C ILE A 84 -4.21 -17.67 -4.34
N SER A 85 -4.90 -18.69 -4.87
CA SER A 85 -4.24 -19.83 -5.51
C SER A 85 -3.30 -19.35 -6.63
N PRO A 86 -2.06 -19.87 -6.74
CA PRO A 86 -1.12 -19.48 -7.79
C PRO A 86 -1.64 -19.66 -9.22
N ASN A 87 -2.64 -20.52 -9.42
CA ASN A 87 -3.27 -20.76 -10.72
C ASN A 87 -4.35 -19.71 -11.06
N LEU A 88 -4.85 -18.98 -10.06
CA LEU A 88 -5.91 -17.98 -10.20
C LEU A 88 -5.41 -16.54 -10.02
N ILE A 89 -4.23 -16.35 -9.45
CA ILE A 89 -3.70 -15.01 -9.14
C ILE A 89 -3.58 -14.13 -10.39
N GLU A 90 -3.20 -14.70 -11.53
CA GLU A 90 -3.12 -13.94 -12.78
C GLU A 90 -4.51 -13.47 -13.23
N SER A 91 -5.53 -14.34 -13.18
CA SER A 91 -6.91 -14.00 -13.57
C SER A 91 -7.65 -13.10 -12.56
N GLU A 92 -7.20 -13.07 -11.30
CA GLU A 92 -7.76 -12.15 -10.29
C GLU A 92 -7.10 -10.77 -10.42
N LEU A 93 -5.78 -10.71 -10.57
CA LEU A 93 -5.05 -9.45 -10.74
C LEU A 93 -5.39 -8.77 -12.06
N PHE A 94 -5.35 -9.53 -13.16
CA PHE A 94 -5.55 -9.05 -14.52
C PHE A 94 -6.86 -9.58 -15.09
N GLU A 95 -7.52 -8.77 -15.90
CA GLU A 95 -8.62 -9.26 -16.71
C GLU A 95 -8.06 -10.18 -17.81
N HIS A 96 -8.60 -11.38 -17.92
CA HIS A 96 -8.42 -12.23 -19.09
C HIS A 96 -9.72 -12.19 -19.90
N GLU A 97 -9.64 -11.82 -21.17
CA GLU A 97 -10.74 -12.08 -22.11
C GLU A 97 -10.98 -13.59 -22.19
N LYS A 98 -12.26 -13.97 -22.15
CA LYS A 98 -12.71 -15.36 -22.15
C LYS A 98 -12.15 -16.15 -23.33
N GLY A 99 -11.29 -17.11 -23.02
CA GLY A 99 -11.04 -18.33 -23.79
C GLY A 99 -9.98 -19.11 -23.03
N VAL A 100 -10.27 -20.12 -22.22
CA VAL A 100 -10.56 -21.49 -22.68
C VAL A 100 -11.20 -22.35 -21.56
N PHE A 101 -11.53 -21.81 -20.38
CA PHE A 101 -12.07 -22.62 -19.28
C PHE A 101 -13.38 -22.04 -18.69
N THR A 102 -14.43 -22.85 -18.80
CA THR A 102 -15.66 -22.89 -17.98
C THR A 102 -16.63 -21.70 -18.00
N GLY A 103 -17.54 -21.71 -18.99
CA GLY A 103 -18.99 -21.81 -18.77
C GLY A 103 -19.75 -20.78 -17.92
N THR A 104 -19.15 -19.67 -17.46
CA THR A 104 -19.81 -18.74 -16.55
C THR A 104 -19.94 -17.35 -17.17
N PHE A 105 -21.18 -16.84 -17.27
CA PHE A 105 -21.58 -15.71 -18.11
C PHE A 105 -21.23 -14.29 -17.59
N HIS A 106 -20.34 -14.13 -16.62
CA HIS A 106 -19.99 -12.80 -16.07
C HIS A 106 -18.52 -12.45 -16.32
N MET A 107 -18.27 -11.33 -17.04
CA MET A 107 -16.94 -10.70 -17.05
C MET A 107 -16.68 -10.12 -15.67
N ARG A 108 -15.58 -10.54 -15.03
CA ARG A 108 -15.10 -9.95 -13.78
C ARG A 108 -13.92 -9.06 -14.11
N LYS A 109 -14.04 -7.77 -13.78
CA LYS A 109 -12.93 -6.81 -13.86
C LYS A 109 -11.78 -7.24 -12.95
N GLY A 110 -10.56 -7.24 -13.46
CA GLY A 110 -9.36 -7.54 -12.68
C GLY A 110 -9.12 -6.52 -11.57
N LYS A 111 -8.34 -6.89 -10.54
CA LYS A 111 -8.03 -6.00 -9.40
C LYS A 111 -7.32 -4.72 -9.80
N PHE A 112 -6.43 -4.78 -10.81
CA PHE A 112 -5.79 -3.58 -11.35
C PHE A 112 -6.80 -2.61 -11.98
N GLU A 113 -7.80 -3.12 -12.69
CA GLU A 113 -8.84 -2.27 -13.29
C GLU A 113 -9.76 -1.68 -12.22
N GLN A 114 -10.08 -2.43 -11.17
CA GLN A 114 -10.81 -1.92 -9.99
C GLN A 114 -10.04 -0.80 -9.28
N ALA A 115 -8.71 -0.85 -9.31
CA ALA A 115 -7.82 0.16 -8.74
C ALA A 115 -7.51 1.32 -9.70
N ASN A 116 -8.15 1.38 -10.87
CA ASN A 116 -7.88 2.42 -11.86
C ASN A 116 -8.06 3.83 -11.28
N ILE A 117 -7.08 4.71 -11.49
CA ILE A 117 -7.00 6.07 -10.93
C ILE A 117 -6.87 6.08 -9.38
N GLY A 118 -6.82 4.91 -8.74
CA GLY A 118 -6.68 4.72 -7.30
C GLY A 118 -5.31 4.17 -6.89
N THR A 119 -5.32 3.32 -5.88
CA THR A 119 -4.15 2.66 -5.32
C THR A 119 -4.43 1.16 -5.17
N ILE A 120 -3.50 0.32 -5.61
CA ILE A 120 -3.50 -1.11 -5.32
C ILE A 120 -2.38 -1.41 -4.33
N PHE A 121 -2.69 -2.20 -3.30
CA PHE A 121 -1.72 -2.71 -2.35
C PHE A 121 -1.61 -4.23 -2.52
N LEU A 122 -0.41 -4.69 -2.82
CA LEU A 122 -0.08 -6.09 -3.05
C LEU A 122 0.65 -6.62 -1.82
N ASP A 123 -0.10 -7.24 -0.92
CA ASP A 123 0.45 -7.85 0.28
C ASP A 123 1.10 -9.20 -0.06
N GLU A 124 2.20 -9.51 0.63
CA GLU A 124 3.01 -10.72 0.42
C GLU A 124 3.46 -10.95 -1.04
N ILE A 125 3.76 -9.88 -1.78
CA ILE A 125 4.17 -9.95 -3.20
C ILE A 125 5.42 -10.82 -3.44
N GLY A 126 6.28 -10.97 -2.44
CA GLY A 126 7.46 -11.84 -2.48
C GLY A 126 7.12 -13.34 -2.57
N GLY A 127 5.90 -13.75 -2.19
CA GLY A 127 5.43 -15.13 -2.30
C GLY A 127 4.97 -15.53 -3.70
N LEU A 128 4.92 -14.59 -4.64
CA LEU A 128 4.49 -14.85 -6.02
C LEU A 128 5.52 -15.65 -6.82
N LYS A 129 5.04 -16.49 -7.75
CA LYS A 129 5.89 -17.11 -8.76
C LYS A 129 6.46 -16.03 -9.70
N LEU A 130 7.71 -16.20 -10.14
CA LEU A 130 8.43 -15.27 -11.01
C LEU A 130 7.64 -14.87 -12.28
N ASN A 131 6.90 -15.81 -12.87
CA ASN A 131 6.10 -15.55 -14.07
C ASN A 131 4.99 -14.50 -13.87
N VAL A 132 4.43 -14.40 -12.66
CA VAL A 132 3.41 -13.40 -12.29
C VAL A 132 4.08 -12.06 -11.94
N GLN A 133 5.24 -12.11 -11.28
CA GLN A 133 6.00 -10.92 -10.91
C GLN A 133 6.45 -10.13 -12.15
N VAL A 134 6.89 -10.81 -13.21
CA VAL A 134 7.38 -10.16 -14.45
C VAL A 134 6.29 -9.37 -15.20
N LYS A 135 4.99 -9.73 -15.06
CA LYS A 135 3.88 -8.98 -15.65
C LYS A 135 3.41 -7.77 -14.82
N SER A 136 3.87 -7.67 -13.57
CA SER A 136 3.45 -6.62 -12.63
C SER A 136 4.43 -5.43 -12.58
N LEU A 137 5.54 -5.51 -13.32
CA LEU A 137 6.56 -4.48 -13.50
C LEU A 137 6.38 -3.80 -14.87
#